data_AF-A0A2V9W5A3-F1
#
_entry.id   AF-A0A2V9W5A3-F1
#
_cell.length_a   1.000
_cell.length_b   1.000
_cell.length_c   1.000
_cell.angle_alpha   90.00
_cell.angle_beta   90.00
_cell.angle_gamma   90.00
#
_symmetry.space_group_name_H-M   'P 1'
#
loop_
_entity.id
_entity.type
_entity.pdbx_description
1 polymer ?
#
loop_
_entity_poly.entity_id
_entity_poly.type
_entity_poly.pdbx_seq_one_letter_code
_entity_poly.pdbx_strand_id
1 'polypeptide(L)'
;MKRLSFLVSLTNNDNDYQQEQAAAAEKAARRLGVDVKIIHANNDAVAQSQQLLQYVQNSSVPRPDAIMFEPAGGTAFPQVARAAAAAGIGWVVLNHEVDYILELRRAFKVPVFSITSDHQEVGKIQGQQFAALLPNGGNILYIEGPANSSAAKERTLGMLSTKPANIQVKTMRANWTEESAYRTVNSWLRLTTSQGSHIDLVGAQDDSMAMGAKKA
;
A
#
# COMPACT_ATOMS: atom_id res chain seq x y z
N MET A 1 -12.91 -33.48 -2.17
CA MET A 1 -12.69 -32.30 -1.28
C MET A 1 -13.31 -31.08 -1.92
N LYS A 2 -13.88 -30.16 -1.13
CA LYS A 2 -14.36 -28.86 -1.65
C LYS A 2 -13.17 -28.08 -2.21
N ARG A 3 -13.31 -27.50 -3.40
CA ARG A 3 -12.35 -26.55 -3.94
C ARG A 3 -12.51 -25.22 -3.20
N LEU A 4 -11.44 -24.73 -2.56
CA LEU A 4 -11.47 -23.47 -1.84
C LEU A 4 -11.55 -22.30 -2.83
N SER A 5 -12.23 -21.23 -2.44
CA SER A 5 -12.41 -20.01 -3.24
C SER A 5 -11.96 -18.77 -2.47
N PHE A 6 -11.15 -17.93 -3.10
CA PHE A 6 -10.58 -16.73 -2.52
C PHE A 6 -11.00 -15.49 -3.30
N LEU A 7 -11.31 -14.41 -2.58
CA LEU A 7 -11.44 -13.07 -3.17
C LEU A 7 -10.17 -12.29 -2.86
N VAL A 8 -9.53 -11.72 -3.88
CA VAL A 8 -8.42 -10.77 -3.72
C VAL A 8 -8.89 -9.40 -4.19
N SER A 9 -8.91 -8.42 -3.29
CA SER A 9 -9.29 -7.04 -3.59
C SER A 9 -8.08 -6.12 -3.52
N LEU A 10 -7.68 -5.61 -4.68
CA LEU A 10 -6.53 -4.75 -4.86
C LEU A 10 -6.95 -3.30 -5.04
N THR A 11 -6.01 -2.37 -4.84
CA THR A 11 -6.33 -0.93 -4.84
C THR A 11 -6.71 -0.44 -6.23
N ASN A 12 -5.98 -0.85 -7.26
CA ASN A 12 -6.19 -0.48 -8.67
C ASN A 12 -5.53 -1.53 -9.59
N ASN A 13 -5.54 -1.28 -10.91
CA ASN A 13 -4.85 -2.10 -11.90
C ASN A 13 -3.96 -1.26 -12.83
N ASP A 14 -3.54 -0.08 -12.37
CA ASP A 14 -2.84 0.93 -13.19
C ASP A 14 -1.34 1.04 -12.91
N ASN A 15 -0.83 0.29 -11.92
CA ASN A 15 0.60 0.18 -11.64
C ASN A 15 1.06 -1.28 -11.58
N ASP A 16 2.35 -1.46 -11.88
CA ASP A 16 3.00 -2.76 -12.00
C ASP A 16 2.94 -3.55 -10.68
N TYR A 17 3.02 -2.88 -9.53
CA TYR A 17 2.96 -3.56 -8.23
C TYR A 17 1.62 -4.28 -8.00
N GLN A 18 0.50 -3.62 -8.30
CA GLN A 18 -0.82 -4.26 -8.17
C GLN A 18 -1.04 -5.34 -9.24
N GLN A 19 -0.54 -5.13 -10.47
CA GLN A 19 -0.60 -6.14 -11.54
C GLN A 19 0.18 -7.41 -11.18
N GLU A 20 1.39 -7.26 -10.62
CA GLU A 20 2.22 -8.38 -10.15
C GLU A 20 1.57 -9.11 -8.97
N GLN A 21 0.93 -8.38 -8.04
CA GLN A 21 0.16 -9.02 -6.96
C GLN A 21 -0.99 -9.88 -7.50
N ALA A 22 -1.75 -9.38 -8.48
CA ALA A 22 -2.81 -10.15 -9.13
C ALA A 22 -2.25 -11.40 -9.82
N ALA A 23 -1.20 -11.23 -10.63
CA ALA A 23 -0.54 -12.33 -11.34
C ALA A 23 0.02 -13.40 -10.39
N ALA A 24 0.62 -12.98 -9.27
CA ALA A 24 1.14 -13.87 -8.23
C ALA A 24 0.01 -14.66 -7.55
N ALA A 25 -1.11 -14.01 -7.22
CA ALA A 25 -2.28 -14.66 -6.65
C ALA A 25 -2.87 -15.71 -7.59
N GLU A 26 -3.04 -15.38 -8.88
CA GLU A 26 -3.51 -16.32 -9.89
C GLU A 26 -2.55 -17.51 -10.09
N LYS A 27 -1.24 -17.24 -10.15
CA LYS A 27 -0.22 -18.28 -10.26
C LYS A 27 -0.26 -19.23 -9.06
N ALA A 28 -0.40 -18.69 -7.86
CA ALA A 28 -0.54 -19.49 -6.64
C ALA A 28 -1.83 -20.31 -6.66
N ALA A 29 -2.95 -19.73 -7.08
CA ALA A 29 -4.24 -20.41 -7.16
C ALA A 29 -4.20 -21.61 -8.11
N ARG A 30 -3.62 -21.44 -9.31
CA ARG A 30 -3.40 -22.53 -10.28
C ARG A 30 -2.55 -23.65 -9.69
N ARG A 31 -1.43 -23.29 -9.04
CA ARG A 31 -0.52 -24.26 -8.40
C ARG A 31 -1.18 -25.06 -7.29
N LEU A 32 -2.06 -24.43 -6.52
CA LEU A 32 -2.73 -25.03 -5.36
C LEU A 32 -4.08 -25.68 -5.70
N GLY A 33 -4.55 -25.56 -6.94
CA GLY A 33 -5.85 -26.10 -7.37
C GLY A 33 -7.05 -25.40 -6.72
N VAL A 34 -6.93 -24.13 -6.32
CA VAL A 34 -8.01 -23.33 -5.71
C VAL A 34 -8.60 -22.35 -6.72
N ASP A 35 -9.75 -21.76 -6.38
CA ASP A 35 -10.37 -20.68 -7.15
C ASP A 35 -9.95 -19.33 -6.58
N VAL A 36 -9.70 -18.36 -7.46
CA VAL A 36 -9.41 -16.98 -7.07
C VAL A 36 -10.17 -16.02 -7.96
N LYS A 37 -10.73 -14.97 -7.35
CA LYS A 37 -11.32 -13.84 -8.05
C LYS A 37 -10.56 -12.57 -7.66
N ILE A 38 -10.01 -11.88 -8.64
CA ILE A 38 -9.37 -10.57 -8.45
C ILE A 38 -10.41 -9.47 -8.72
N ILE A 39 -10.51 -8.49 -7.82
CA ILE A 39 -11.29 -7.26 -8.01
C ILE A 39 -10.43 -6.05 -7.70
N HIS A 40 -10.76 -4.91 -8.31
CA HIS A 40 -10.04 -3.66 -8.13
C HIS A 40 -10.96 -2.56 -7.61
N ALA A 41 -10.45 -1.78 -6.66
CA ALA A 41 -11.18 -0.69 -6.01
C ALA A 41 -11.08 0.66 -6.75
N ASN A 42 -10.23 0.77 -7.77
CA ASN A 42 -9.94 2.02 -8.49
C ASN A 42 -9.55 3.18 -7.55
N ASN A 43 -8.74 2.89 -6.53
CA ASN A 43 -8.33 3.81 -5.48
C ASN A 43 -9.49 4.45 -4.69
N ASP A 44 -10.68 3.83 -4.70
CA ASP A 44 -11.85 4.27 -3.94
C ASP A 44 -12.13 3.29 -2.78
N ALA A 45 -11.76 3.73 -1.59
CA ALA A 45 -11.93 2.94 -0.37
C ALA A 45 -13.41 2.77 0.06
N VAL A 46 -14.31 3.65 -0.36
CA VAL A 46 -15.75 3.51 -0.12
C VAL A 46 -16.30 2.42 -1.04
N ALA A 47 -16.00 2.50 -2.33
CA ALA A 47 -16.37 1.48 -3.30
C ALA A 47 -15.81 0.10 -2.91
N GLN A 48 -14.55 0.04 -2.47
CA GLN A 48 -13.94 -1.19 -1.97
C GLN A 48 -14.74 -1.80 -0.81
N SER A 49 -15.08 -0.99 0.20
CA SER A 49 -15.84 -1.48 1.36
C SER A 49 -17.23 -2.03 0.97
N GLN A 50 -17.90 -1.39 0.01
CA GLN A 50 -19.20 -1.82 -0.51
C GLN A 50 -19.09 -3.12 -1.31
N GLN A 51 -18.09 -3.23 -2.18
CA GLN A 51 -17.80 -4.45 -2.94
C GLN A 51 -17.55 -5.63 -1.99
N LEU A 52 -16.70 -5.46 -0.98
CA LEU A 52 -16.40 -6.51 0.00
C LEU A 52 -17.65 -6.93 0.79
N LEU A 53 -18.46 -5.97 1.25
CA LEU A 53 -19.72 -6.26 1.94
C LEU A 53 -20.69 -7.05 1.05
N GLN A 54 -20.73 -6.80 -0.26
CA GLN A 54 -21.56 -7.56 -1.19
C GLN A 54 -21.19 -9.05 -1.18
N TYR A 55 -19.91 -9.40 -1.19
CA TYR A 55 -19.47 -10.81 -1.10
C TYR A 55 -19.72 -11.45 0.27
N VAL A 56 -19.80 -10.64 1.33
CA VAL A 56 -20.08 -11.13 2.68
C VAL A 56 -21.59 -11.38 2.86
N GLN A 57 -22.42 -10.41 2.46
CA GLN A 57 -23.83 -10.36 2.84
C GLN A 57 -24.79 -10.91 1.78
N ASN A 58 -24.47 -10.82 0.49
CA ASN A 58 -25.38 -11.21 -0.58
C ASN A 58 -25.43 -12.73 -0.74
N SER A 59 -26.55 -13.36 -0.37
CA SER A 59 -26.76 -14.81 -0.49
C SER A 59 -26.82 -15.31 -1.93
N SER A 60 -27.07 -14.43 -2.91
CA SER A 60 -27.07 -14.78 -4.33
C SER A 60 -25.66 -14.87 -4.93
N VAL A 61 -24.63 -14.43 -4.20
CA VAL A 61 -23.23 -14.54 -4.60
C VAL A 61 -22.58 -15.65 -3.77
N PRO A 62 -21.90 -16.64 -4.40
CA PRO A 62 -21.13 -17.62 -3.65
C PRO A 62 -20.11 -16.94 -2.74
N ARG A 63 -20.19 -17.21 -1.44
CA ARG A 63 -19.24 -16.63 -0.46
C ARG A 63 -17.85 -17.24 -0.66
N PRO A 64 -16.79 -16.43 -0.69
CA PRO A 64 -15.43 -16.96 -0.67
C PRO A 64 -15.13 -17.59 0.70
N ASP A 65 -14.19 -18.52 0.74
CA ASP A 65 -13.65 -19.07 1.98
C ASP A 65 -12.76 -18.05 2.72
N ALA A 66 -12.10 -17.15 1.98
CA ALA A 66 -11.39 -16.01 2.55
C ALA A 66 -11.35 -14.80 1.60
N ILE A 67 -11.28 -13.61 2.20
CA ILE A 67 -11.01 -12.34 1.53
C ILE A 67 -9.59 -11.91 1.89
N MET A 68 -8.79 -11.64 0.87
CA MET A 68 -7.49 -10.99 0.96
C MET A 68 -7.63 -9.60 0.34
N PHE A 69 -7.22 -8.53 1.01
CA PHE A 69 -7.35 -7.21 0.42
C PHE A 69 -6.25 -6.25 0.83
N GLU A 70 -5.85 -5.40 -0.11
CA GLU A 70 -5.03 -4.22 0.16
C GLU A 70 -5.96 -3.00 0.31
N PRO A 71 -5.98 -2.31 1.47
CA PRO A 71 -6.83 -1.15 1.68
C PRO A 71 -6.50 0.00 0.71
N ALA A 72 -7.49 0.47 -0.06
CA ALA A 72 -7.35 1.65 -0.92
C ALA A 72 -7.33 2.99 -0.15
N GLY A 73 -7.47 2.96 1.19
CA GLY A 73 -7.51 4.16 2.03
C GLY A 73 -8.03 3.89 3.44
N GLY A 74 -8.31 4.95 4.20
CA GLY A 74 -8.86 4.84 5.56
C GLY A 74 -10.38 4.81 5.56
N THR A 75 -11.01 3.63 5.68
CA THR A 75 -12.47 3.47 5.74
C THR A 75 -12.89 2.42 6.79
N ALA A 76 -14.19 2.14 6.85
CA ALA A 76 -14.86 1.20 7.76
C ALA A 76 -14.49 -0.29 7.55
N PHE A 77 -13.26 -0.59 7.16
CA PHE A 77 -12.75 -1.96 7.06
C PHE A 77 -12.86 -2.76 8.36
N PRO A 78 -12.74 -2.20 9.59
CA PRO A 78 -12.98 -2.97 10.81
C PRO A 78 -14.40 -3.58 10.87
N GLN A 79 -15.41 -2.84 10.41
CA GLN A 79 -16.79 -3.31 10.36
C GLN A 79 -16.98 -4.39 9.29
N VAL A 80 -16.40 -4.19 8.10
CA VAL A 80 -16.42 -5.21 7.02
C VAL A 80 -15.73 -6.49 7.47
N ALA A 81 -14.56 -6.37 8.12
CA ALA A 81 -13.79 -7.49 8.65
C ALA A 81 -14.57 -8.28 9.71
N ARG A 82 -15.26 -7.58 10.61
CA ARG A 82 -16.15 -8.23 11.60
C ARG A 82 -17.31 -8.97 10.93
N ALA A 83 -17.94 -8.36 9.94
CA ALA A 83 -19.02 -9.00 9.19
C ALA A 83 -18.54 -10.26 8.45
N ALA A 84 -17.37 -10.18 7.80
CA ALA A 84 -16.74 -11.32 7.14
C ALA A 84 -16.43 -12.46 8.12
N ALA A 85 -15.79 -12.14 9.25
CA ALA A 85 -15.45 -13.12 10.27
C ALA A 85 -16.67 -13.77 10.92
N ALA A 86 -17.72 -12.99 11.19
CA ALA A 86 -19.01 -13.49 11.68
C ALA A 86 -19.70 -14.42 10.68
N ALA A 87 -19.48 -14.21 9.38
CA ALA A 87 -19.99 -15.07 8.31
C ALA A 87 -19.11 -16.32 8.06
N GLY A 88 -18.04 -16.53 8.83
CA GLY A 88 -17.13 -17.67 8.68
C GLY A 88 -16.08 -17.50 7.57
N ILE A 89 -15.88 -16.27 7.07
CA ILE A 89 -14.95 -15.96 5.98
C ILE A 89 -13.60 -15.53 6.60
N GLY A 90 -12.50 -16.13 6.14
CA GLY A 90 -11.15 -15.69 6.53
C GLY A 90 -10.85 -14.26 6.07
N TRP A 91 -10.03 -13.52 6.81
CA TRP A 91 -9.75 -12.11 6.55
C TRP A 91 -8.26 -11.82 6.55
N VAL A 92 -7.70 -11.45 5.40
CA VAL A 92 -6.27 -11.17 5.26
C VAL A 92 -6.07 -9.75 4.76
N VAL A 93 -5.28 -8.97 5.49
CA VAL A 93 -4.91 -7.61 5.09
C VAL A 93 -3.55 -7.65 4.40
N LEU A 94 -3.44 -7.01 3.25
CA LEU A 94 -2.20 -6.93 2.47
C LEU A 94 -1.56 -5.56 2.67
N ASN A 95 -0.23 -5.54 2.83
CA ASN A 95 0.63 -4.35 2.84
C ASN A 95 0.28 -3.29 3.90
N HIS A 96 -0.50 -3.68 4.91
CA HIS A 96 -0.96 -2.82 5.98
C HIS A 96 -1.04 -3.59 7.31
N GLU A 97 -0.49 -2.98 8.35
CA GLU A 97 -0.76 -3.34 9.75
C GLU A 97 -2.04 -2.65 10.24
N VAL A 98 -2.89 -3.39 10.94
CA VAL A 98 -4.16 -2.89 11.48
C VAL A 98 -4.47 -3.47 12.87
N ASP A 99 -4.91 -2.61 13.78
CA ASP A 99 -5.08 -2.97 15.20
C ASP A 99 -6.22 -3.97 15.46
N TYR A 100 -7.21 -4.02 14.56
CA TYR A 100 -8.43 -4.82 14.75
C TYR A 100 -8.21 -6.34 14.56
N ILE A 101 -7.04 -6.78 14.06
CA ILE A 101 -6.73 -8.21 13.88
C ILE A 101 -6.81 -8.97 15.20
N LEU A 102 -6.24 -8.40 16.29
CA LEU A 102 -6.21 -9.05 17.59
C LEU A 102 -7.61 -9.26 18.16
N GLU A 103 -8.49 -8.27 17.97
CA GLU A 103 -9.87 -8.36 18.41
C GLU A 103 -10.64 -9.46 17.64
N LEU A 104 -10.52 -9.49 16.31
CA LEU A 104 -11.21 -10.48 15.48
C LEU A 104 -10.77 -11.91 15.80
N ARG A 105 -9.48 -12.14 16.03
CA ARG A 105 -8.95 -13.47 16.42
C ARG A 105 -9.48 -13.96 17.78
N ARG A 106 -9.80 -13.04 18.69
CA ARG A 106 -10.41 -13.38 19.99
C ARG A 106 -11.88 -13.73 19.83
N ALA A 107 -12.60 -12.97 19.01
CA ALA A 107 -14.05 -13.10 18.84
C ALA A 107 -14.47 -14.24 17.91
N PHE A 108 -13.69 -14.57 16.88
CA PHE A 108 -14.08 -15.52 15.82
C PHE A 108 -13.04 -16.62 15.63
N LYS A 109 -13.47 -17.76 15.09
CA LYS A 109 -12.63 -18.93 14.80
C LYS A 109 -12.36 -19.08 13.30
N VAL A 110 -11.93 -17.99 12.68
CA VAL A 110 -11.50 -17.94 11.27
C VAL A 110 -10.06 -17.43 11.17
N PRO A 111 -9.31 -17.75 10.11
CA PRO A 111 -7.99 -17.16 9.88
C PRO A 111 -8.11 -15.64 9.70
N VAL A 112 -7.38 -14.87 10.51
CA VAL A 112 -7.29 -13.41 10.39
C VAL A 112 -5.84 -12.99 10.53
N PHE A 113 -5.22 -12.29 9.59
CA PHE A 113 -3.81 -11.85 9.68
C PHE A 113 -3.45 -10.77 8.66
N SER A 114 -2.31 -10.12 8.85
CA SER A 114 -1.69 -9.25 7.84
C SER A 114 -0.55 -9.99 7.13
N ILE A 115 -0.38 -9.71 5.84
CA ILE A 115 0.82 -10.04 5.06
C ILE A 115 1.41 -8.71 4.61
N THR A 116 2.61 -8.38 5.07
CA THR A 116 3.27 -7.11 4.74
C THR A 116 4.77 -7.28 4.66
N SER A 117 5.45 -6.30 4.07
CA SER A 117 6.91 -6.18 4.13
C SER A 117 7.32 -5.41 5.39
N ASP A 118 8.58 -5.56 5.82
CA ASP A 118 9.17 -4.67 6.81
C ASP A 118 9.44 -3.30 6.17
N HIS A 119 8.45 -2.41 6.26
CA HIS A 119 8.53 -1.08 5.66
C HIS A 119 9.54 -0.17 6.37
N GLN A 120 9.82 -0.42 7.65
CA GLN A 120 10.87 0.31 8.34
C GLN A 120 12.24 -0.08 7.79
N GLU A 121 12.48 -1.36 7.51
CA GLU A 121 13.71 -1.82 6.86
C GLU A 121 13.84 -1.29 5.43
N VAL A 122 12.77 -1.29 4.64
CA VAL A 122 12.75 -0.63 3.31
C VAL A 122 13.19 0.83 3.42
N GLY A 123 12.66 1.56 4.41
CA GLY A 123 13.08 2.92 4.71
C GLY A 123 14.56 3.04 5.07
N LYS A 124 15.05 2.16 5.94
CA LYS A 124 16.47 2.15 6.36
C LYS A 124 17.41 1.92 5.19
N ILE A 125 17.10 0.97 4.30
CA ILE A 125 17.86 0.72 3.08
C ILE A 125 17.91 1.99 2.23
N GLN A 126 16.78 2.68 2.06
CA GLN A 126 16.72 3.93 1.31
C GLN A 126 17.55 5.06 1.94
N GLY A 127 17.51 5.23 3.26
CA GLY A 127 18.35 6.21 3.97
C GLY A 127 19.85 5.91 3.84
N GLN A 128 20.25 4.64 3.86
CA GLN A 128 21.62 4.21 3.58
C GLN A 128 22.04 4.50 2.12
N GLN A 129 21.14 4.31 1.15
CA GLN A 129 21.40 4.67 -0.24
C GLN A 129 21.58 6.18 -0.41
N PHE A 130 20.80 7.00 0.29
CA PHE A 130 21.00 8.46 0.30
C PHE A 130 22.38 8.83 0.86
N ALA A 131 22.83 8.16 1.91
CA ALA A 131 24.17 8.35 2.47
C ALA A 131 25.28 8.01 1.46
N ALA A 132 25.11 6.90 0.72
CA ALA A 132 26.08 6.45 -0.28
C ALA A 132 26.16 7.38 -1.50
N LEU A 133 25.01 7.94 -1.92
CA LEU A 133 24.92 8.84 -3.07
C LEU A 133 25.35 10.28 -2.74
N LEU A 134 25.19 10.70 -1.48
CA LEU A 134 25.53 12.05 -0.99
C LEU A 134 26.56 11.97 0.16
N PRO A 135 27.80 11.50 -0.09
CA PRO A 135 28.80 11.30 0.95
C PRO A 135 29.20 12.60 1.66
N ASN A 136 29.04 13.75 1.01
CA ASN A 136 29.33 15.08 1.55
C ASN A 136 28.08 15.79 2.12
N GLY A 137 26.92 15.12 2.14
CA GLY A 137 25.63 15.72 2.45
C GLY A 137 24.98 16.39 1.24
N GLY A 138 23.82 17.01 1.46
CA GLY A 138 23.04 17.66 0.41
C GLY A 138 21.56 17.80 0.77
N ASN A 139 20.76 18.22 -0.20
CA ASN A 139 19.32 18.38 -0.07
C ASN A 139 18.62 17.33 -0.91
N ILE A 140 17.66 16.62 -0.31
CA ILE A 140 16.81 15.67 -1.03
C ILE A 140 15.38 16.18 -1.14
N LEU A 141 14.77 15.97 -2.30
CA LEU A 141 13.32 16.05 -2.46
C LEU A 141 12.76 14.64 -2.24
N TYR A 142 12.05 14.44 -1.13
CA TYR A 142 11.53 13.14 -0.73
C TYR A 142 10.03 13.03 -0.99
N ILE A 143 9.62 12.12 -1.86
CA ILE A 143 8.22 11.89 -2.24
C ILE A 143 7.65 10.75 -1.40
N GLU A 144 6.83 11.11 -0.42
CA GLU A 144 6.11 10.19 0.45
C GLU A 144 4.78 9.75 -0.18
N GLY A 145 4.34 8.55 0.19
CA GLY A 145 2.98 8.12 -0.04
C GLY A 145 1.93 8.87 0.80
N PRO A 146 0.66 8.41 0.77
CA PRO A 146 -0.45 8.98 1.53
C PRO A 146 -0.19 9.05 3.03
N ALA A 147 -0.66 10.13 3.65
CA ALA A 147 -0.49 10.39 5.09
C ALA A 147 -1.14 9.33 6.01
N ASN A 148 -2.14 8.61 5.51
CA ASN A 148 -2.87 7.56 6.23
C ASN A 148 -2.30 6.15 5.99
N SER A 149 -1.27 6.00 5.17
CA SER A 149 -0.59 4.72 4.96
C SER A 149 0.41 4.43 6.09
N SER A 150 0.27 3.29 6.77
CA SER A 150 1.29 2.81 7.73
C SER A 150 2.61 2.53 7.02
N ALA A 151 2.57 1.92 5.84
CA ALA A 151 3.75 1.69 5.00
C ALA A 151 4.52 2.99 4.69
N ALA A 152 3.84 4.07 4.32
CA ALA A 152 4.49 5.37 4.07
C ALA A 152 5.20 5.90 5.33
N LYS A 153 4.50 5.86 6.48
CA LYS A 153 5.05 6.33 7.76
C LYS A 153 6.27 5.53 8.18
N GLU A 154 6.20 4.20 8.10
CA GLU A 154 7.29 3.30 8.47
C GLU A 154 8.50 3.46 7.56
N ARG A 155 8.30 3.61 6.24
CA ARG A 155 9.39 3.94 5.29
C ARG A 155 10.06 5.27 5.64
N THR A 156 9.28 6.32 5.95
CA THR A 156 9.85 7.60 6.39
C THR A 156 10.66 7.44 7.68
N LEU A 157 10.13 6.73 8.69
CA LEU A 157 10.82 6.50 9.96
C LEU A 157 12.15 5.75 9.75
N GLY A 158 12.14 4.69 8.93
CA GLY A 158 13.33 3.95 8.57
C GLY A 158 14.38 4.82 7.87
N MET A 159 13.96 5.61 6.89
CA MET A 159 14.83 6.51 6.14
C MET A 159 15.45 7.57 7.05
N LEU A 160 14.64 8.22 7.89
CA LEU A 160 15.13 9.22 8.85
C LEU A 160 16.11 8.64 9.87
N SER A 161 15.94 7.37 10.26
CA SER A 161 16.81 6.71 11.24
C SER A 161 18.22 6.40 10.73
N THR A 162 18.42 6.37 9.41
CA THR A 162 19.69 5.97 8.78
C THR A 162 20.30 7.03 7.87
N LYS A 163 19.52 8.03 7.44
CA LYS A 163 20.08 9.16 6.69
C LYS A 163 21.08 9.94 7.56
N PRO A 164 22.20 10.40 6.99
CA PRO A 164 23.11 11.33 7.67
C PRO A 164 22.45 12.65 8.07
N ALA A 165 22.94 13.28 9.14
CA ALA A 165 22.42 14.56 9.64
C ALA A 165 22.69 15.74 8.68
N ASN A 166 23.75 15.66 7.87
CA ASN A 166 24.10 16.62 6.83
C ASN A 166 23.27 16.43 5.53
N ILE A 167 22.31 15.50 5.50
CA ILE A 167 21.29 15.42 4.46
C ILE A 167 20.00 16.09 4.95
N GLN A 168 19.64 17.19 4.29
CA GLN A 168 18.39 17.92 4.52
C GLN A 168 17.29 17.34 3.65
N VAL A 169 16.10 17.17 4.23
CA VAL A 169 14.97 16.52 3.55
C VAL A 169 13.85 17.52 3.34
N LYS A 170 13.44 17.69 2.09
CA LYS A 170 12.23 18.40 1.71
C LYS A 170 11.19 17.40 1.27
N THR A 171 10.16 17.21 2.10
CA THR A 171 9.13 16.21 1.85
C THR A 171 7.99 16.77 1.01
N MET A 172 7.55 15.98 0.03
CA MET A 172 6.32 16.15 -0.74
C MET A 172 5.48 14.90 -0.60
N ARG A 173 4.15 15.03 -0.68
CA ARG A 173 3.23 13.88 -0.61
C ARG A 173 2.56 13.61 -1.94
N ALA A 174 2.46 12.34 -2.26
CA ALA A 174 1.74 11.81 -3.40
C ALA A 174 0.95 10.57 -2.94
N ASN A 175 0.24 9.93 -3.88
CA ASN A 175 -0.75 8.89 -3.58
C ASN A 175 -0.38 7.54 -4.17
N TRP A 176 0.90 7.15 -4.13
CA TRP A 176 1.39 5.89 -4.71
C TRP A 176 1.16 5.77 -6.23
N THR A 177 0.99 6.90 -6.94
CA THR A 177 0.78 6.91 -8.38
C THR A 177 1.73 7.85 -9.09
N GLU A 178 2.09 7.50 -10.32
CA GLU A 178 2.90 8.37 -11.20
C GLU A 178 2.23 9.73 -11.37
N GLU A 179 0.93 9.75 -11.64
CA GLU A 179 0.18 10.98 -11.86
C GLU A 179 0.19 11.90 -10.64
N SER A 180 -0.04 11.36 -9.44
CA SER A 180 -0.06 12.17 -8.22
C SER A 180 1.32 12.76 -7.91
N ALA A 181 2.39 11.99 -8.08
CA ALA A 181 3.75 12.48 -7.90
C ALA A 181 4.12 13.55 -8.94
N TYR A 182 3.80 13.33 -10.21
CA TYR A 182 4.00 14.32 -11.27
C TYR A 182 3.30 15.64 -10.95
N ARG A 183 2.01 15.60 -10.57
CA ARG A 183 1.24 16.80 -10.22
C ARG A 183 1.84 17.53 -9.02
N THR A 184 2.23 16.81 -7.98
CA THR A 184 2.83 17.40 -6.76
C THR A 184 4.19 18.04 -7.07
N VAL A 185 5.08 17.35 -7.77
CA VAL A 185 6.42 17.85 -8.08
C VAL A 185 6.36 19.03 -9.06
N ASN A 186 5.56 18.95 -10.12
CA ASN A 186 5.38 20.06 -11.07
C ASN A 186 4.76 21.30 -10.40
N SER A 187 3.79 21.11 -9.50
CA SER A 187 3.24 22.21 -8.69
C SER A 187 4.34 22.84 -7.82
N TRP A 188 5.19 22.03 -7.21
CA TRP A 188 6.29 22.50 -6.38
C TRP A 188 7.35 23.27 -7.20
N LEU A 189 7.74 22.78 -8.38
CA LEU A 189 8.70 23.43 -9.29
C LEU A 189 8.23 24.81 -9.77
N ARG A 190 6.92 25.06 -9.78
CA ARG A 190 6.34 26.37 -10.16
C ARG A 190 6.36 27.41 -9.03
N LEU A 191 6.62 27.00 -7.79
CA LEU A 191 6.70 27.94 -6.67
C LEU A 191 7.99 28.75 -6.75
N THR A 192 7.93 30.06 -6.51
CA THR A 192 9.15 30.89 -6.42
C THR A 192 10.10 30.43 -5.31
N THR A 193 9.58 29.82 -4.24
CA THR A 193 10.38 29.24 -3.14
C THR A 193 11.12 27.96 -3.53
N SER A 194 10.76 27.29 -4.63
CA SER A 194 11.52 26.14 -5.14
C SER A 194 12.68 26.56 -6.03
N GLN A 195 12.60 27.71 -6.72
CA GLN A 195 13.67 28.18 -7.61
C GLN A 195 14.99 28.50 -6.90
N GLY A 196 14.97 28.75 -5.58
CA GLY A 196 16.17 28.88 -4.75
C GLY A 196 16.58 27.60 -4.01
N SER A 197 15.82 26.50 -4.14
CA SER A 197 16.10 25.23 -3.47
C SER A 197 17.00 24.36 -4.36
N HIS A 198 18.29 24.29 -4.06
CA HIS A 198 19.18 23.28 -4.68
C HIS A 198 18.75 21.89 -4.20
N ILE A 199 18.48 20.96 -5.11
CA ILE A 199 18.16 19.56 -4.80
C ILE A 199 19.23 18.68 -5.45
N ASP A 200 19.92 17.90 -4.63
CA ASP A 200 21.00 17.00 -5.06
C ASP A 200 20.47 15.61 -5.43
N LEU A 201 19.33 15.20 -4.85
CA LEU A 201 18.73 13.90 -5.08
C LEU A 201 17.20 13.96 -4.96
N VAL A 202 16.50 13.23 -5.82
CA VAL A 202 15.06 12.96 -5.66
C VAL A 202 14.90 11.51 -5.23
N GLY A 203 14.25 11.29 -4.09
CA GLY A 203 13.90 9.96 -3.59
C GLY A 203 12.40 9.82 -3.47
N ALA A 204 11.84 8.70 -3.90
CA ALA A 204 10.42 8.41 -3.73
C ALA A 204 10.24 7.08 -2.98
N GLN A 205 9.15 6.95 -2.24
CA GLN A 205 8.88 5.74 -1.47
C GLN A 205 8.49 4.54 -2.33
N ASP A 206 8.09 4.73 -3.59
CA ASP A 206 7.86 3.67 -4.56
C ASP A 206 8.29 4.09 -5.98
N ASP A 207 8.26 3.12 -6.89
CA ASP A 207 8.73 3.30 -8.27
C ASP A 207 7.78 4.18 -9.08
N SER A 208 6.46 4.03 -8.91
CA SER A 208 5.47 4.84 -9.62
C SER A 208 5.64 6.34 -9.33
N MET A 209 5.82 6.71 -8.05
CA MET A 209 6.06 8.09 -7.67
C MET A 209 7.45 8.56 -8.10
N ALA A 210 8.47 7.70 -8.12
CA ALA A 210 9.79 8.04 -8.67
C ALA A 210 9.69 8.41 -10.15
N MET A 211 8.93 7.63 -10.94
CA MET A 211 8.67 7.90 -12.35
C MET A 211 7.88 9.19 -12.55
N GLY A 212 6.88 9.46 -11.70
CA GLY A 212 6.11 10.70 -11.74
C GLY A 212 6.96 11.93 -11.43
N ALA A 213 7.83 11.83 -10.43
CA ALA A 213 8.76 12.90 -10.07
C ALA A 213 9.80 13.14 -11.17
N LYS A 214 10.31 12.10 -11.82
CA LYS A 214 11.24 12.20 -12.96
C LYS A 214 10.63 12.88 -14.18
N LYS A 215 9.33 12.69 -14.39
CA LYS A 215 8.57 13.25 -15.53
C LYS A 215 8.26 14.74 -15.36
N ALA A 216 8.22 15.24 -14.13
CA ALA A 216 7.93 16.62 -13.77
C ALA A 216 9.14 17.53 -14.04
#